data_AF-A0A955G7Z2-F1
#
_entry.id   AF-A0A955G7Z2-F1
#
_cell.length_a   1.000
_cell.length_b   1.000
_cell.length_c   1.000
_cell.angle_alpha   90.00
_cell.angle_beta   90.00
_cell.angle_gamma   90.00
#
_symmetry.space_group_name_H-M   'P 1'
#
loop_
_entity.id
_entity.type
_entity.pdbx_description
1 polymer ?
#
loop_
_entity_poly.entity_id
_entity_poly.type
_entity_poly.pdbx_seq_one_letter_code
_entity_poly.pdbx_strand_id
1 'polypeptide(L)'
;MGLSTIFSDSILFTKIVGTAPSFLGLFTWLSMGVFALFNASSLSKTLFSYRTVQIVLGIVVVSLIINKLYVINGFRIPGLLLQSTTFAMYSVCSIVVTLTVILSKKIKLSTQRKVISIVALLIFNTTVMISHSRVSYISLIIIYILFAIKMLYRNYKISILFTFIAILIPLSMFINKNYFYRVSSQSVSYGTSYRLDLYKTSISDIAKNNTVIGNGPSTLPDAINDQNKAPEDIQSTLLSGYIFSSTHNLFIDLAYYFGLIAGLIVVLLTFLALFPKYILKNPASDLKIIFLVLLFNAIFNVPSLELTTLFIASLFSLLFYRYKRV
;
A
#
# COMPACT_ATOMS: atom_id res chain seq x y z
N MET A 1 -16.92 -36.22 -6.97
CA MET A 1 -17.37 -35.05 -6.20
C MET A 1 -16.35 -34.82 -5.11
N GLY A 2 -15.51 -33.80 -5.30
CA GLY A 2 -14.19 -33.69 -4.68
C GLY A 2 -14.21 -33.09 -3.28
N LEU A 3 -13.20 -33.43 -2.48
CA LEU A 3 -12.89 -32.83 -1.18
C LEU A 3 -12.98 -31.28 -1.17
N SER A 4 -12.81 -30.62 -2.31
CA SER A 4 -12.96 -29.17 -2.48
C SER A 4 -14.35 -28.62 -2.13
N THR A 5 -15.43 -29.40 -2.25
CA THR A 5 -16.79 -28.95 -1.89
C THR A 5 -17.13 -29.18 -0.42
N ILE A 6 -16.35 -29.99 0.31
CA ILE A 6 -16.53 -30.18 1.76
C ILE A 6 -15.79 -29.08 2.54
N PHE A 7 -14.69 -28.54 1.98
CA PHE A 7 -13.90 -27.48 2.63
C PHE A 7 -14.43 -26.06 2.37
N SER A 8 -15.34 -25.84 1.42
CA SER A 8 -15.93 -24.52 1.15
C SER A 8 -16.97 -24.08 2.17
N ASP A 9 -17.57 -25.02 2.91
CA ASP A 9 -18.80 -24.76 3.68
C ASP A 9 -18.58 -24.50 5.17
N SER A 10 -17.36 -24.64 5.69
CA SER A 10 -17.10 -24.34 7.10
C SER A 10 -16.66 -22.88 7.28
N ILE A 11 -17.57 -22.07 7.81
CA ILE A 11 -17.33 -20.69 8.28
C ILE A 11 -16.03 -20.58 9.10
N LEU A 12 -15.67 -21.65 9.83
CA LEU A 12 -14.44 -21.76 10.61
C LEU A 12 -13.16 -21.78 9.75
N PHE A 13 -13.11 -22.53 8.65
CA PHE A 13 -11.93 -22.61 7.79
C PHE A 13 -11.64 -21.27 7.12
N THR A 14 -12.69 -20.64 6.58
CA THR A 14 -12.60 -19.29 5.99
C THR A 14 -12.08 -18.28 7.01
N LYS A 15 -12.54 -18.35 8.28
CA LYS A 15 -12.06 -17.51 9.38
C LYS A 15 -10.57 -17.70 9.72
N ILE A 16 -10.12 -18.95 9.76
CA ILE A 16 -8.75 -19.29 10.15
C ILE A 16 -7.75 -18.95 9.04
N VAL A 17 -8.05 -19.36 7.80
CA VAL A 17 -7.11 -19.29 6.66
C VAL A 17 -7.23 -17.97 5.91
N GLY A 18 -8.44 -17.52 5.60
CA GLY A 18 -8.68 -16.36 4.75
C GLY A 18 -9.13 -16.72 3.33
N THR A 19 -9.68 -15.74 2.63
CA THR A 19 -9.97 -15.78 1.18
C THR A 19 -9.47 -14.47 0.56
N ALA A 20 -8.17 -14.40 0.29
CA ALA A 20 -7.58 -13.22 -0.35
C ALA A 20 -8.25 -12.97 -1.73
N PRO A 21 -8.53 -11.71 -2.13
CA PRO A 21 -8.22 -10.45 -1.46
C PRO A 21 -9.30 -10.00 -0.47
N SER A 22 -10.42 -10.72 -0.42
CA SER A 22 -11.65 -10.35 0.29
C SER A 22 -11.45 -10.41 1.80
N PHE A 23 -10.64 -11.34 2.29
CA PHE A 23 -10.52 -11.62 3.71
C PHE A 23 -9.14 -12.19 4.11
N LEU A 24 -8.49 -11.57 5.12
CA LEU A 24 -7.23 -12.04 5.71
C LEU A 24 -7.50 -12.86 6.99
N GLY A 25 -7.26 -14.17 6.91
CA GLY A 25 -7.42 -15.10 8.04
C GLY A 25 -6.49 -14.83 9.21
N LEU A 26 -6.80 -15.41 10.38
CA LEU A 26 -5.98 -15.29 11.58
C LEU A 26 -4.54 -15.75 11.33
N PHE A 27 -4.37 -16.89 10.64
CA PHE A 27 -3.04 -17.39 10.29
C PHE A 27 -2.31 -16.48 9.34
N THR A 28 -3.04 -15.80 8.46
CA THR A 28 -2.44 -14.82 7.55
C THR A 28 -1.89 -13.62 8.34
N TRP A 29 -2.67 -13.03 9.24
CA TRP A 29 -2.19 -11.96 10.12
C TRP A 29 -1.01 -12.38 11.01
N LEU A 30 -1.10 -13.55 11.64
CA LEU A 30 -0.02 -14.09 12.47
C LEU A 30 1.25 -14.32 11.64
N SER A 31 1.11 -14.86 10.42
CA SER A 31 2.25 -15.08 9.51
C SER A 31 2.93 -13.76 9.13
N MET A 32 2.18 -12.68 8.91
CA MET A 32 2.76 -11.36 8.67
C MET A 32 3.54 -10.85 9.88
N GLY A 33 2.98 -10.99 11.08
CA GLY A 33 3.65 -10.59 12.33
C GLY A 33 4.94 -11.38 12.55
N VAL A 34 4.89 -12.70 12.42
CA VAL A 34 6.06 -13.58 12.51
C VAL A 34 7.09 -13.20 11.45
N PHE A 35 6.69 -13.12 10.18
CA PHE A 35 7.59 -12.73 9.08
C PHE A 35 8.27 -11.38 9.34
N ALA A 36 7.51 -10.38 9.79
CA ALA A 36 8.01 -9.05 10.13
C ALA A 36 9.02 -9.09 11.29
N LEU A 37 8.71 -9.82 12.36
CA LEU A 37 9.60 -9.98 13.51
C LEU A 37 10.95 -10.61 13.11
N PHE A 38 10.92 -11.73 12.39
CA PHE A 38 12.13 -12.46 12.01
C PHE A 38 12.96 -11.74 10.95
N ASN A 39 12.32 -11.03 10.02
CA ASN A 39 13.03 -10.33 8.94
C ASN A 39 13.34 -8.87 9.25
N ALA A 40 12.88 -8.32 10.37
CA ALA A 40 13.07 -6.91 10.71
C ALA A 40 14.53 -6.43 10.60
N SER A 41 15.48 -7.25 11.06
CA SER A 41 16.90 -6.86 11.07
C SER A 41 17.58 -6.95 9.70
N SER A 42 17.07 -7.77 8.78
CA SER A 42 17.60 -7.97 7.43
C SER A 42 16.82 -7.21 6.37
N LEU A 43 15.61 -6.73 6.68
CA LEU A 43 14.67 -6.15 5.72
C LEU A 43 15.30 -5.06 4.86
N SER A 44 15.96 -4.07 5.46
CA SER A 44 16.60 -2.97 4.70
C SER A 44 17.65 -3.50 3.72
N LYS A 45 18.49 -4.46 4.13
CA LYS A 45 19.52 -5.07 3.28
C LYS A 45 18.89 -5.86 2.12
N THR A 46 17.84 -6.62 2.42
CA THR A 46 17.13 -7.43 1.42
C THR A 46 16.38 -6.53 0.45
N LEU A 47 15.58 -5.59 0.95
CA LEU A 47 14.76 -4.67 0.17
C LEU A 47 15.60 -3.81 -0.77
N PHE A 48 16.67 -3.18 -0.27
CA PHE A 48 17.55 -2.31 -1.07
C PHE A 48 18.67 -3.07 -1.79
N SER A 49 18.36 -4.27 -2.29
CA SER A 49 19.28 -5.07 -3.09
C SER A 49 18.94 -4.99 -4.58
N TYR A 50 19.94 -5.16 -5.43
CA TYR A 50 19.73 -5.22 -6.88
C TYR A 50 18.84 -6.41 -7.29
N ARG A 51 18.90 -7.53 -6.55
CA ARG A 51 18.03 -8.69 -6.78
C ARG A 51 16.55 -8.34 -6.60
N THR A 52 16.23 -7.53 -5.60
CA THR A 52 14.86 -7.06 -5.37
C THR A 52 14.35 -6.23 -6.55
N VAL A 53 15.18 -5.35 -7.12
CA VAL A 53 14.82 -4.59 -8.32
C VAL A 53 14.46 -5.53 -9.47
N GLN A 54 15.24 -6.58 -9.70
CA GLN A 54 14.98 -7.55 -10.78
C GLN A 54 13.70 -8.36 -10.55
N ILE A 55 13.49 -8.86 -9.33
CA ILE A 55 12.30 -9.65 -8.98
C ILE A 55 11.05 -8.80 -9.17
N VAL A 56 11.05 -7.59 -8.61
CA VAL A 56 9.89 -6.71 -8.68
C VAL A 56 9.64 -6.21 -10.10
N LEU A 57 10.69 -5.93 -10.88
CA LEU A 57 10.56 -5.64 -12.31
C LEU A 57 9.87 -6.79 -13.05
N GLY A 58 10.29 -8.04 -12.80
CA GLY A 58 9.66 -9.22 -13.38
C GLY A 58 8.17 -9.32 -13.04
N ILE A 59 7.81 -9.14 -11.77
CA ILE A 59 6.42 -9.15 -11.30
C ILE A 59 5.58 -8.08 -12.01
N VAL A 60 6.09 -6.85 -12.11
CA VAL A 60 5.38 -5.73 -12.76
C VAL A 60 5.22 -5.98 -14.26
N VAL A 61 6.29 -6.42 -14.95
CA VAL A 61 6.23 -6.72 -16.39
C VAL A 61 5.24 -7.83 -16.69
N VAL A 62 5.29 -8.94 -15.94
CA VAL A 62 4.32 -10.04 -16.10
C VAL A 62 2.90 -9.55 -15.83
N SER A 63 2.69 -8.75 -14.78
CA SER A 63 1.38 -8.17 -14.46
C SER A 63 0.84 -7.26 -15.58
N LEU A 64 1.70 -6.46 -16.22
CA LEU A 64 1.33 -5.62 -17.36
C LEU A 64 0.99 -6.45 -18.60
N ILE A 65 1.72 -7.53 -18.86
CA ILE A 65 1.45 -8.43 -19.99
C ILE A 65 0.10 -9.13 -19.82
N ILE A 66 -0.17 -9.68 -18.64
CA ILE A 66 -1.45 -10.34 -18.32
C ILE A 66 -2.63 -9.37 -18.50
N ASN A 67 -2.44 -8.11 -18.12
CA ASN A 67 -3.49 -7.10 -18.15
C ASN A 67 -3.48 -6.20 -19.39
N LYS A 68 -2.80 -6.59 -20.46
CA LYS A 68 -2.63 -5.77 -21.66
C LYS A 68 -3.95 -5.21 -22.19
N LEU A 69 -5.03 -6.01 -22.19
CA LEU A 69 -6.35 -5.57 -22.65
C LEU A 69 -6.98 -4.51 -21.75
N TYR A 70 -6.83 -4.62 -20.42
CA TYR A 70 -7.31 -3.62 -19.48
C TYR A 70 -6.50 -2.32 -19.57
N VAL A 71 -5.18 -2.41 -19.76
CA VAL A 71 -4.29 -1.26 -19.98
C VAL A 71 -4.70 -0.49 -21.23
N ILE A 72 -4.87 -1.18 -22.37
CA ILE A 72 -5.20 -0.59 -23.67
C ILE A 72 -6.56 0.14 -23.63
N ASN A 73 -7.52 -0.43 -22.91
CA ASN A 73 -8.87 0.12 -22.80
C ASN A 73 -9.02 1.14 -21.66
N GLY A 74 -7.93 1.54 -21.00
CA GLY A 74 -7.96 2.53 -19.91
C GLY A 74 -8.67 2.06 -18.64
N PHE A 75 -8.86 0.75 -18.50
CA PHE A 75 -9.44 0.15 -17.29
C PHE A 75 -8.39 0.07 -16.17
N ARG A 76 -8.87 0.11 -14.93
CA ARG A 76 -8.04 -0.18 -13.75
C ARG A 76 -7.46 -1.58 -13.92
N ILE A 77 -6.13 -1.70 -13.88
CA ILE A 77 -5.40 -2.97 -14.01
C ILE A 77 -5.48 -3.73 -12.68
N PRO A 78 -6.20 -4.85 -12.58
CA PRO A 78 -6.00 -5.79 -11.48
C PRO A 78 -4.77 -6.62 -11.85
N GLY A 79 -3.60 -6.30 -11.30
CA GLY A 79 -2.40 -7.12 -11.51
C GLY A 79 -2.59 -8.56 -11.00
N LEU A 80 -1.49 -9.33 -10.91
CA LEU A 80 -1.39 -10.41 -9.91
C LEU A 80 -1.80 -9.92 -8.51
N LEU A 81 -1.60 -8.63 -8.28
CA LEU A 81 -2.17 -7.82 -7.20
C LEU A 81 -3.54 -7.30 -7.66
N LEU A 82 -4.60 -7.95 -7.21
CA LEU A 82 -6.00 -7.87 -7.67
C LEU A 82 -6.66 -6.46 -7.74
N GLN A 83 -5.94 -5.39 -7.41
CA GLN A 83 -6.45 -4.01 -7.40
C GLN A 83 -5.43 -3.01 -7.98
N SER A 84 -5.89 -2.07 -8.82
CA SER A 84 -5.01 -1.10 -9.51
C SER A 84 -4.27 -0.15 -8.57
N THR A 85 -4.88 0.18 -7.43
CA THR A 85 -4.28 0.98 -6.37
C THR A 85 -3.11 0.24 -5.72
N THR A 86 -3.28 -1.05 -5.43
CA THR A 86 -2.24 -1.92 -4.86
C THR A 86 -1.06 -2.05 -5.81
N PHE A 87 -1.33 -2.31 -7.09
CA PHE A 87 -0.31 -2.41 -8.12
C PHE A 87 0.48 -1.11 -8.31
N ALA A 88 -0.21 0.03 -8.27
CA ALA A 88 0.43 1.35 -8.35
C ALA A 88 1.29 1.64 -7.12
N MET A 89 0.81 1.35 -5.91
CA MET A 89 1.58 1.53 -4.69
C MET A 89 2.81 0.61 -4.60
N TYR A 90 2.70 -0.61 -5.13
CA TYR A 90 3.83 -1.51 -5.29
C TYR A 90 4.90 -0.91 -6.20
N SER A 91 4.48 -0.32 -7.33
CA SER A 91 5.38 0.40 -8.25
C SER A 91 6.03 1.62 -7.59
N VAL A 92 5.27 2.38 -6.80
CA VAL A 92 5.79 3.52 -6.01
C VAL A 92 6.88 3.06 -5.04
N CYS A 93 6.66 1.98 -4.28
CA CYS A 93 7.69 1.43 -3.39
C CYS A 93 8.93 0.96 -4.18
N SER A 94 8.71 0.39 -5.35
CA SER A 94 9.78 -0.12 -6.23
C SER A 94 10.65 1.00 -6.81
N ILE A 95 10.07 2.18 -7.05
CA ILE A 95 10.82 3.38 -7.42
C ILE A 95 11.77 3.78 -6.30
N VAL A 96 11.30 3.80 -5.04
CA VAL A 96 12.16 4.11 -3.88
C VAL A 96 13.32 3.11 -3.80
N VAL A 97 13.04 1.81 -3.92
CA VAL A 97 14.08 0.76 -3.91
C VAL A 97 15.09 0.98 -5.02
N THR A 98 14.62 1.22 -6.24
CA THR A 98 15.48 1.35 -7.42
C THR A 98 16.33 2.62 -7.37
N LEU A 99 15.75 3.76 -6.96
CA LEU A 99 16.49 5.01 -6.75
C LEU A 99 17.55 4.85 -5.67
N THR A 100 17.23 4.20 -4.55
CA THR A 100 18.21 3.92 -3.49
C THR A 100 19.36 3.05 -3.99
N VAL A 101 19.07 2.00 -4.77
CA VAL A 101 20.10 1.12 -5.36
C VAL A 101 21.01 1.88 -6.33
N ILE A 102 20.44 2.72 -7.21
CA ILE A 102 21.20 3.53 -8.17
C ILE A 102 22.08 4.57 -7.47
N LEU A 103 21.54 5.24 -6.45
CA LEU A 103 22.22 6.35 -5.76
C LEU A 103 23.17 5.89 -4.65
N SER A 104 23.15 4.60 -4.28
CA SER A 104 24.00 4.03 -3.23
C SER A 104 25.47 4.01 -3.66
N LYS A 105 26.34 4.68 -2.88
CA LYS A 105 27.80 4.62 -3.09
C LYS A 105 28.41 3.24 -2.77
N LYS A 106 27.69 2.41 -2.00
CA LYS A 106 28.20 1.10 -1.54
C LYS A 106 28.13 0.03 -2.63
N ILE A 107 27.33 0.24 -3.67
CA ILE A 107 27.09 -0.75 -4.71
C ILE A 107 27.71 -0.24 -6.01
N LYS A 108 28.87 -0.79 -6.41
CA LYS A 108 29.42 -0.57 -7.76
C LYS A 108 28.56 -1.37 -8.75
N LEU A 109 27.64 -0.70 -9.42
CA LEU A 109 26.83 -1.30 -10.48
C LEU A 109 27.62 -1.37 -11.78
N SER A 110 27.65 -2.54 -12.42
CA SER A 110 28.11 -2.69 -13.80
C SER A 110 27.19 -1.93 -14.77
N THR A 111 27.66 -1.63 -15.98
CA THR A 111 26.88 -0.90 -16.99
C THR A 111 25.53 -1.56 -17.27
N GLN A 112 25.51 -2.89 -17.44
CA GLN A 112 24.28 -3.66 -17.62
C GLN A 112 23.27 -3.47 -16.47
N ARG A 113 23.76 -3.52 -15.22
CA ARG A 113 22.89 -3.35 -14.05
C ARG A 113 22.31 -1.94 -13.96
N LYS A 114 23.09 -0.92 -14.34
CA LYS A 114 22.60 0.48 -14.41
C LYS A 114 21.48 0.61 -15.44
N VAL A 115 21.66 0.05 -16.63
CA VAL A 115 20.65 0.07 -17.70
C VAL A 115 19.36 -0.60 -17.22
N ILE A 116 19.44 -1.79 -16.63
CA ILE A 116 18.27 -2.49 -16.09
C ILE A 116 17.55 -1.65 -15.02
N SER A 117 18.26 -1.01 -14.10
CA SER A 117 17.63 -0.17 -13.08
C SER A 117 16.97 1.08 -13.68
N ILE A 118 17.53 1.67 -14.75
CA ILE A 118 16.91 2.79 -15.45
C ILE A 118 15.63 2.33 -16.16
N VAL A 119 15.67 1.20 -16.87
CA VAL A 119 14.50 0.59 -17.51
C VAL A 119 13.42 0.28 -16.46
N ALA A 120 13.82 -0.23 -15.29
CA ALA A 120 12.90 -0.49 -14.20
C ALA A 120 12.21 0.79 -13.70
N LEU A 121 12.97 1.88 -13.51
CA LEU A 121 12.38 3.18 -13.14
C LEU A 121 11.36 3.65 -14.17
N LEU A 122 11.67 3.56 -15.46
CA LEU A 122 10.75 3.97 -16.52
C LEU A 122 9.45 3.16 -16.44
N ILE A 123 9.56 1.84 -16.36
CA ILE A 123 8.40 0.93 -16.27
C ILE A 123 7.56 1.23 -15.02
N PHE A 124 8.18 1.38 -13.84
CA PHE A 124 7.44 1.67 -12.61
C PHE A 124 6.73 3.02 -12.67
N ASN A 125 7.37 4.07 -13.21
CA ASN A 125 6.74 5.38 -13.38
C ASN A 125 5.54 5.28 -14.33
N THR A 126 5.72 4.65 -15.50
CA THR A 126 4.63 4.44 -16.45
C THR A 126 3.49 3.67 -15.80
N THR A 127 3.79 2.66 -14.98
CA THR A 127 2.78 1.86 -14.26
C THR A 127 1.95 2.73 -13.30
N VAL A 128 2.59 3.65 -12.57
CA VAL A 128 1.86 4.62 -11.73
C VAL A 128 1.00 5.53 -12.59
N MET A 129 1.52 6.03 -13.72
CA MET A 129 0.78 6.92 -14.63
C MET A 129 -0.45 6.26 -15.25
N ILE A 130 -0.39 4.99 -15.65
CA ILE A 130 -1.52 4.28 -16.26
C ILE A 130 -2.55 3.80 -15.22
N SER A 131 -2.15 3.69 -13.93
CA SER A 131 -3.04 3.19 -12.88
C SER A 131 -4.20 4.14 -12.52
N HIS A 132 -4.05 5.43 -12.85
CA HIS A 132 -4.97 6.50 -12.46
C HIS A 132 -5.27 6.57 -10.94
N SER A 133 -4.36 6.09 -10.10
CA SER A 133 -4.50 6.08 -8.64
C SER A 133 -4.02 7.39 -8.01
N ARG A 134 -4.94 8.19 -7.44
CA ARG A 134 -4.65 9.49 -6.80
C ARG A 134 -3.58 9.38 -5.71
N VAL A 135 -3.75 8.41 -4.81
CA VAL A 135 -2.82 8.18 -3.69
C VAL A 135 -1.43 7.85 -4.22
N SER A 136 -1.34 7.07 -5.30
CA SER A 136 -0.06 6.67 -5.89
C SER A 136 0.65 7.84 -6.58
N TYR A 137 -0.08 8.75 -7.23
CA TYR A 137 0.51 9.97 -7.77
C TYR A 137 1.03 10.90 -6.68
N ILE A 138 0.23 11.15 -5.63
CA ILE A 138 0.65 11.98 -4.50
C ILE A 138 1.89 11.37 -3.84
N SER A 139 1.88 10.05 -3.62
CA SER A 139 3.03 9.33 -3.07
C SER A 139 4.26 9.45 -3.97
N LEU A 140 4.08 9.37 -5.29
CA LEU A 140 5.17 9.53 -6.26
C LEU A 140 5.79 10.94 -6.22
N ILE A 141 4.96 11.99 -6.16
CA ILE A 141 5.41 13.38 -6.00
C ILE A 141 6.21 13.53 -4.69
N ILE A 142 5.67 13.02 -3.58
CA ILE A 142 6.34 13.06 -2.27
C ILE A 142 7.71 12.37 -2.36
N ILE A 143 7.80 11.19 -2.97
CA ILE A 143 9.07 10.47 -3.14
C ILE A 143 10.08 11.30 -3.93
N TYR A 144 9.70 11.86 -5.08
CA TYR A 144 10.63 12.65 -5.87
C TYR A 144 11.10 13.91 -5.13
N ILE A 145 10.22 14.58 -4.38
CA ILE A 145 10.61 15.71 -3.52
C ILE A 145 11.59 15.26 -2.43
N LEU A 146 11.31 14.14 -1.74
CA LEU A 146 12.20 13.63 -0.69
C LEU A 146 13.58 13.25 -1.26
N PHE A 147 13.63 12.63 -2.44
CA PHE A 147 14.89 12.33 -3.12
C PHE A 147 15.59 13.59 -3.64
N ALA A 148 14.86 14.61 -4.10
CA ALA A 148 15.43 15.91 -4.46
C ALA A 148 16.12 16.56 -3.26
N ILE A 149 15.42 16.67 -2.13
CA ILE A 149 15.97 17.21 -0.88
C ILE A 149 17.21 16.41 -0.44
N LYS A 150 17.15 15.08 -0.50
CA LYS A 150 18.29 14.21 -0.16
C LYS A 150 19.50 14.45 -1.08
N MET A 151 19.26 14.78 -2.35
CA MET A 151 20.31 15.02 -3.34
C MET A 151 20.79 16.47 -3.40
N LEU A 152 20.07 17.43 -2.80
CA LEU A 152 20.39 18.86 -2.84
C LEU A 152 21.85 19.14 -2.47
N TYR A 153 22.32 18.57 -1.35
CA TYR A 153 23.68 18.76 -0.85
C TYR A 153 24.72 17.84 -1.50
N ARG A 154 24.29 16.77 -2.18
CA ARG A 154 25.19 15.74 -2.74
C ARG A 154 25.46 15.93 -4.23
N ASN A 155 24.44 16.28 -4.99
CA ASN A 155 24.51 16.56 -6.42
C ASN A 155 23.27 17.37 -6.85
N TYR A 156 23.42 18.69 -6.89
CA TYR A 156 22.34 19.62 -7.22
C TYR A 156 21.71 19.35 -8.59
N LYS A 157 22.46 18.86 -9.59
CA LYS A 157 21.92 18.52 -10.91
C LYS A 157 20.89 17.39 -10.84
N ILE A 158 21.16 16.38 -10.03
CA ILE A 158 20.21 15.27 -9.79
C ILE A 158 19.01 15.77 -8.96
N SER A 159 19.23 16.68 -8.01
CA SER A 159 18.13 17.32 -7.29
C SER A 159 17.18 18.07 -8.24
N ILE A 160 17.71 18.87 -9.16
CA ILE A 160 16.91 19.61 -10.16
C ILE A 160 16.11 18.63 -11.02
N LEU A 161 16.72 17.53 -11.46
CA LEU A 161 16.03 16.49 -12.23
C LEU A 161 14.82 15.91 -11.46
N PHE A 162 15.00 15.56 -10.18
CA PHE A 162 13.89 15.03 -9.38
C PHE A 162 12.80 16.07 -9.12
N THR A 163 13.16 17.33 -8.87
CA THR A 163 12.20 18.43 -8.77
C THR A 163 11.42 18.60 -10.09
N PHE A 164 12.10 18.54 -11.22
CA PHE A 164 11.48 18.64 -12.53
C PHE A 164 10.49 17.49 -12.79
N ILE A 165 10.88 16.24 -12.48
CA ILE A 165 9.98 15.08 -12.57
C ILE A 165 8.76 15.25 -11.64
N ALA A 166 8.98 15.74 -10.41
CA ALA A 166 7.89 15.98 -9.45
C ALA A 166 6.87 17.01 -9.97
N ILE A 167 7.29 17.99 -10.78
CA ILE A 167 6.42 18.99 -11.43
C ILE A 167 5.74 18.41 -12.67
N LEU A 168 6.46 17.58 -13.46
CA LEU A 168 5.89 16.95 -14.65
C LEU A 168 4.75 15.98 -14.34
N ILE A 169 4.78 15.30 -13.18
CA ILE A 169 3.71 14.37 -12.79
C ILE A 169 2.34 15.08 -12.72
N PRO A 170 2.15 16.16 -11.92
CA PRO A 170 0.91 16.92 -11.95
C PRO A 170 0.57 17.44 -13.35
N LEU A 171 1.56 17.97 -14.10
CA LEU A 171 1.33 18.46 -15.48
C LEU A 171 0.79 17.36 -16.40
N SER A 172 1.27 16.12 -16.27
CA SER A 172 0.78 14.99 -17.05
C SER A 172 -0.70 14.66 -16.76
N MET A 173 -1.20 14.97 -15.55
CA MET A 173 -2.61 14.81 -15.22
C MET A 173 -3.49 15.77 -16.00
N PHE A 174 -2.98 16.95 -16.38
CA PHE A 174 -3.75 17.93 -17.14
C PHE A 174 -4.07 17.46 -18.57
N ILE A 175 -3.29 16.51 -19.09
CA ILE A 175 -3.47 15.97 -20.44
C ILE A 175 -4.67 15.00 -20.49
N ASN A 176 -5.04 14.38 -19.36
CA ASN A 176 -6.12 13.40 -19.31
C ASN A 176 -7.45 14.01 -18.81
N LYS A 177 -8.33 14.36 -19.75
CA LYS A 177 -9.65 14.96 -19.47
C LYS A 177 -10.52 14.12 -18.51
N ASN A 178 -10.40 12.78 -18.53
CA ASN A 178 -11.17 11.89 -17.65
C ASN A 178 -10.74 11.98 -16.19
N TYR A 179 -9.51 12.43 -15.92
CA TYR A 179 -9.03 12.65 -14.56
C TYR A 179 -9.70 13.87 -13.93
N PHE A 180 -9.93 14.95 -14.68
CA PHE A 180 -10.65 16.13 -14.21
C PHE A 180 -12.10 15.84 -13.85
N TYR A 181 -12.79 14.97 -14.60
CA TYR A 181 -14.13 14.54 -14.21
C TYR A 181 -14.13 13.86 -12.84
N ARG A 182 -13.11 13.04 -12.55
CA ARG A 182 -12.97 12.36 -11.26
C ARG A 182 -12.49 13.29 -10.14
N VAL A 183 -11.64 14.27 -10.43
CA VAL A 183 -11.15 15.28 -9.47
C VAL A 183 -12.12 16.46 -9.35
N SER A 184 -13.22 16.46 -10.12
CA SER A 184 -14.29 17.45 -9.98
C SER A 184 -14.77 17.49 -8.53
N SER A 185 -15.05 18.70 -8.05
CA SER A 185 -15.47 18.97 -6.67
C SER A 185 -16.63 18.07 -6.23
N GLN A 186 -17.52 17.72 -7.15
CA GLN A 186 -18.72 16.91 -6.90
C GLN A 186 -18.40 15.42 -6.67
N SER A 187 -17.47 14.83 -7.44
CA SER A 187 -17.01 13.45 -7.19
C SER A 187 -16.16 13.34 -5.92
N VAL A 188 -15.39 14.39 -5.62
CA VAL A 188 -14.55 14.45 -4.41
C VAL A 188 -15.41 14.66 -3.17
N SER A 189 -16.40 15.55 -3.20
CA SER A 189 -17.28 15.83 -2.06
C SER A 189 -18.09 14.59 -1.70
N TYR A 190 -18.71 13.93 -2.68
CA TYR A 190 -19.49 12.71 -2.48
C TYR A 190 -18.64 11.56 -1.93
N GLY A 191 -17.47 11.31 -2.52
CA GLY A 191 -16.57 10.25 -2.05
C GLY A 191 -16.00 10.53 -0.65
N THR A 192 -15.84 11.81 -0.28
CA THR A 192 -15.35 12.21 1.05
C THR A 192 -16.43 12.09 2.10
N SER A 193 -17.65 12.57 1.85
CA SER A 193 -18.78 12.46 2.78
C SER A 193 -19.10 11.00 3.08
N TYR A 194 -19.23 10.18 2.04
CA TYR A 194 -19.49 8.74 2.18
C TYR A 194 -18.43 8.03 3.05
N ARG A 195 -17.14 8.27 2.82
CA ARG A 195 -16.06 7.67 3.61
C ARG A 195 -16.04 8.18 5.06
N LEU A 196 -16.29 9.46 5.29
CA LEU A 196 -16.34 10.02 6.63
C LEU A 196 -17.48 9.43 7.45
N ASP A 197 -18.65 9.26 6.83
CA ASP A 197 -19.81 8.69 7.51
C ASP A 197 -19.62 7.20 7.81
N LEU A 198 -18.98 6.45 6.90
CA LEU A 198 -18.53 5.09 7.16
C LEU A 198 -17.55 5.01 8.33
N TYR A 199 -16.54 5.89 8.37
CA TYR A 199 -15.56 5.90 9.45
C TYR A 199 -16.20 6.24 10.79
N LYS A 200 -17.08 7.24 10.85
CA LYS A 200 -17.82 7.59 12.08
C LYS A 200 -18.64 6.41 12.59
N THR A 201 -19.40 5.78 11.70
CA THR A 201 -20.26 4.65 12.06
C THR A 201 -19.42 3.48 12.58
N SER A 202 -18.32 3.18 11.91
CA SER A 202 -17.46 2.04 12.24
C SER A 202 -16.69 2.26 13.55
N ILE A 203 -16.18 3.47 13.78
CA ILE A 203 -15.50 3.80 15.04
C ILE A 203 -16.50 3.76 16.20
N SER A 204 -17.73 4.26 16.01
CA SER A 204 -18.79 4.20 17.02
C SER A 204 -19.16 2.77 17.38
N ASP A 205 -19.29 1.89 16.39
CA ASP A 205 -19.54 0.46 16.60
C ASP A 205 -18.38 -0.22 17.33
N ILE A 206 -17.14 0.00 16.87
CA ILE A 206 -15.94 -0.56 17.50
C ILE A 206 -15.81 -0.12 18.95
N ALA A 207 -16.06 1.16 19.26
CA ALA A 207 -15.94 1.69 20.61
C ALA A 207 -17.02 1.16 21.58
N LYS A 208 -18.20 0.78 21.06
CA LYS A 208 -19.29 0.24 21.87
C LYS A 208 -19.15 -1.25 22.09
N ASN A 209 -18.78 -1.99 21.04
CA ASN A 209 -18.90 -3.44 20.99
C ASN A 209 -17.54 -4.16 20.99
N ASN A 210 -16.47 -3.52 20.51
CA ASN A 210 -15.19 -4.16 20.18
C ASN A 210 -13.98 -3.48 20.83
N THR A 211 -14.11 -3.01 22.08
CA THR A 211 -13.03 -2.26 22.74
C THR A 211 -11.79 -3.13 22.98
N VAL A 212 -11.99 -4.34 23.52
CA VAL A 212 -10.91 -5.24 23.95
C VAL A 212 -10.72 -6.40 22.98
N ILE A 213 -11.81 -7.05 22.61
CA ILE A 213 -11.82 -8.17 21.66
C ILE A 213 -12.59 -7.70 20.44
N GLY A 214 -11.97 -7.85 19.26
CA GLY A 214 -12.63 -7.53 18.00
C GLY A 214 -13.61 -8.62 17.58
N ASN A 215 -14.33 -8.36 16.50
CA ASN A 215 -15.27 -9.31 15.93
C ASN A 215 -14.56 -10.49 15.22
N GLY A 216 -13.23 -10.39 15.09
CA GLY A 216 -12.38 -11.44 14.58
C GLY A 216 -12.37 -11.51 13.04
N PRO A 217 -11.73 -12.56 12.51
CA PRO A 217 -11.80 -12.86 11.09
C PRO A 217 -13.24 -13.03 10.61
N SER A 218 -13.59 -12.50 9.44
CA SER A 218 -14.85 -12.66 8.68
C SER A 218 -16.05 -11.79 9.05
N THR A 219 -15.95 -10.93 10.05
CA THR A 219 -16.99 -9.92 10.29
C THR A 219 -16.63 -8.67 9.50
N LEU A 220 -17.45 -8.33 8.51
CA LEU A 220 -17.50 -6.97 7.99
C LEU A 220 -18.45 -6.18 8.91
N PRO A 221 -18.23 -4.87 9.14
CA PRO A 221 -19.21 -4.05 9.82
C PRO A 221 -20.59 -4.20 9.18
N ASP A 222 -21.63 -4.45 9.99
CA ASP A 222 -23.02 -4.56 9.50
C ASP A 222 -23.44 -3.33 8.69
N ALA A 223 -22.86 -2.15 9.01
CA ALA A 223 -23.06 -0.90 8.28
C ALA A 223 -22.60 -0.92 6.82
N ILE A 224 -21.69 -1.83 6.41
CA ILE A 224 -21.25 -2.00 5.02
C ILE A 224 -22.21 -2.91 4.24
N ASN A 225 -22.91 -3.82 4.93
CA ASN A 225 -23.81 -4.80 4.32
C ASN A 225 -25.30 -4.44 4.47
N ASP A 226 -25.63 -3.29 5.08
CA ASP A 226 -27.00 -2.80 5.16
C ASP A 226 -27.44 -2.23 3.79
N GLN A 227 -28.05 -3.12 2.99
CA GLN A 227 -28.58 -2.81 1.66
C GLN A 227 -29.56 -1.62 1.67
N ASN A 228 -30.22 -1.36 2.81
CA ASN A 228 -31.20 -0.29 2.94
C ASN A 228 -30.56 1.09 3.21
N LYS A 229 -29.26 1.13 3.51
CA LYS A 229 -28.51 2.38 3.75
C LYS A 229 -27.43 2.66 2.71
N ALA A 230 -27.13 1.69 1.84
CA ALA A 230 -26.19 1.86 0.74
C ALA A 230 -26.80 2.72 -0.39
N PRO A 231 -26.02 3.60 -1.05
CA PRO A 231 -26.40 4.26 -2.30
C PRO A 231 -26.84 3.27 -3.41
N GLU A 232 -27.76 3.67 -4.31
CA GLU A 232 -28.32 2.79 -5.37
C GLU A 232 -27.26 2.14 -6.28
N ASP A 233 -26.17 2.86 -6.60
CA ASP A 233 -25.05 2.34 -7.39
C ASP A 233 -24.29 1.22 -6.66
N ILE A 234 -24.23 1.29 -5.33
CA ILE A 234 -23.60 0.31 -4.46
C ILE A 234 -24.53 -0.89 -4.19
N GLN A 235 -25.84 -0.66 -4.04
CA GLN A 235 -26.84 -1.71 -3.82
C GLN A 235 -26.82 -2.78 -4.93
N SER A 236 -26.66 -2.36 -6.19
CA SER A 236 -26.57 -3.28 -7.34
C SER A 236 -25.36 -4.25 -7.25
N THR A 237 -24.28 -3.81 -6.61
CA THR A 237 -23.05 -4.58 -6.40
C THR A 237 -23.20 -5.54 -5.21
N LEU A 238 -23.92 -5.11 -4.17
CA LEU A 238 -24.29 -5.95 -3.02
C LEU A 238 -25.28 -7.06 -3.40
N LEU A 239 -26.24 -6.78 -4.28
CA LEU A 239 -27.23 -7.73 -4.80
C LEU A 239 -26.60 -8.84 -5.67
N SER A 240 -25.46 -8.56 -6.29
CA SER A 240 -24.75 -9.50 -7.17
C SER A 240 -23.72 -10.37 -6.42
N GLY A 241 -23.72 -10.36 -5.08
CA GLY A 241 -22.84 -11.20 -4.26
C GLY A 241 -21.38 -10.74 -4.25
N TYR A 242 -21.07 -9.60 -4.86
CA TYR A 242 -19.77 -8.95 -4.73
C TYR A 242 -19.71 -8.29 -3.35
N ILE A 243 -19.28 -9.08 -2.38
CA ILE A 243 -18.96 -8.63 -1.02
C ILE A 243 -18.04 -7.41 -1.12
N PHE A 244 -18.47 -6.30 -0.52
CA PHE A 244 -17.64 -5.11 -0.43
C PHE A 244 -16.33 -5.46 0.27
N SER A 245 -15.23 -5.55 -0.48
CA SER A 245 -13.90 -5.65 0.14
C SER A 245 -13.64 -4.31 0.83
N SER A 246 -13.79 -4.30 2.16
CA SER A 246 -13.34 -3.25 3.11
C SER A 246 -13.17 -1.86 2.48
N THR A 247 -14.13 -0.95 2.67
CA THR A 247 -13.93 0.49 2.36
C THR A 247 -13.03 1.20 3.36
N HIS A 248 -12.46 0.45 4.30
CA HIS A 248 -11.81 0.96 5.49
C HIS A 248 -10.30 1.01 5.31
N ASN A 249 -9.69 1.84 6.14
CA ASN A 249 -8.24 1.94 6.19
C ASN A 249 -7.70 0.80 7.08
N LEU A 250 -6.41 0.48 6.94
CA LEU A 250 -5.76 -0.62 7.65
C LEU A 250 -5.95 -0.56 9.17
N PHE A 251 -5.96 0.63 9.76
CA PHE A 251 -6.09 0.80 11.21
C PHE A 251 -7.50 0.48 11.71
N ILE A 252 -8.52 0.87 10.94
CA ILE A 252 -9.89 0.52 11.28
C ILE A 252 -10.11 -0.99 11.09
N ASP A 253 -9.54 -1.59 10.05
CA ASP A 253 -9.62 -3.05 9.85
C ASP A 253 -8.95 -3.82 10.98
N LEU A 254 -7.78 -3.36 11.44
CA LEU A 254 -7.11 -3.92 12.61
C LEU A 254 -7.93 -3.75 13.89
N ALA A 255 -8.53 -2.57 14.10
CA ALA A 255 -9.36 -2.31 15.28
C ALA A 255 -10.65 -3.12 15.27
N TYR A 256 -11.27 -3.31 14.10
CA TYR A 256 -12.47 -4.11 13.94
C TYR A 256 -12.19 -5.59 14.21
N TYR A 257 -11.07 -6.09 13.68
CA TYR A 257 -10.68 -7.49 13.76
C TYR A 257 -10.13 -7.88 15.14
N PHE A 258 -9.20 -7.09 15.68
CA PHE A 258 -8.45 -7.41 16.91
C PHE A 258 -8.91 -6.62 18.13
N GLY A 259 -9.81 -5.67 17.96
CA GLY A 259 -10.29 -4.77 19.02
C GLY A 259 -9.60 -3.40 18.98
N LEU A 260 -10.27 -2.38 19.51
CA LEU A 260 -9.79 -0.99 19.51
C LEU A 260 -8.40 -0.85 20.11
N ILE A 261 -8.13 -1.56 21.22
CA ILE A 261 -6.81 -1.54 21.89
C ILE A 261 -5.70 -1.97 20.93
N ALA A 262 -5.90 -3.05 20.16
CA ALA A 262 -4.92 -3.52 19.20
C ALA A 262 -4.66 -2.49 18.08
N GLY A 263 -5.74 -1.86 17.58
CA GLY A 263 -5.63 -0.76 16.62
C GLY A 263 -4.82 0.42 17.16
N LEU A 264 -5.11 0.85 18.40
CA LEU A 264 -4.39 1.93 19.08
C LEU A 264 -2.91 1.60 19.33
N ILE A 265 -2.58 0.35 19.66
CA ILE A 265 -1.19 -0.11 19.78
C ILE A 265 -0.46 0.07 18.44
N VAL A 266 -1.05 -0.32 17.32
CA VAL A 266 -0.41 -0.16 16.00
C VAL A 266 -0.24 1.32 15.62
N VAL A 267 -1.20 2.19 15.98
CA VAL A 267 -1.07 3.65 15.83
C VAL A 267 0.08 4.19 16.67
N LEU A 268 0.18 3.78 17.94
CA LEU A 268 1.26 4.18 18.84
C LEU A 268 2.63 3.73 18.30
N LEU A 269 2.74 2.47 17.86
CA LEU A 269 3.95 1.93 17.26
C LEU A 269 4.35 2.70 15.99
N THR A 270 3.38 3.07 15.16
CA THR A 270 3.58 3.89 13.96
C THR A 270 4.15 5.26 14.33
N PHE A 271 3.60 5.92 15.35
CA PHE A 271 4.10 7.21 15.83
C PHE A 271 5.53 7.09 16.38
N LEU A 272 5.81 6.05 17.16
CA LEU A 272 7.16 5.77 17.68
C LEU A 272 8.18 5.54 16.56
N ALA A 273 7.79 4.90 15.46
CA ALA A 273 8.66 4.68 14.30
C ALA A 273 8.98 5.97 13.52
N LEU A 274 8.08 6.96 13.55
CA LEU A 274 8.24 8.25 12.84
C LEU A 274 8.97 9.33 13.63
N PHE A 275 9.26 9.15 14.91
CA PHE A 275 9.67 10.24 15.79
C PHE A 275 10.89 11.07 15.28
N PRO A 276 10.85 12.42 15.31
CA PRO A 276 11.77 13.31 14.57
C PRO A 276 13.25 13.21 14.90
N LYS A 277 13.60 12.90 16.16
CA LYS A 277 15.00 12.69 16.62
C LYS A 277 15.75 11.67 15.75
N TYR A 278 15.02 10.83 15.02
CA TYR A 278 15.54 9.74 14.21
C TYR A 278 15.44 10.00 12.70
N ILE A 279 14.81 11.08 12.23
CA ILE A 279 14.55 11.33 10.79
C ILE A 279 15.81 11.75 10.04
N LEU A 280 16.65 12.62 10.63
CA LEU A 280 17.74 13.27 9.91
C LEU A 280 19.12 12.62 10.07
N LYS A 281 19.32 11.76 11.08
CA LYS A 281 20.66 11.22 11.43
C LYS A 281 20.88 9.73 11.13
N ASN A 282 19.90 8.99 10.62
CA ASN A 282 19.98 7.52 10.55
C ASN A 282 20.15 6.99 9.10
N PRO A 283 21.07 6.03 8.85
CA PRO A 283 21.24 5.37 7.54
C PRO A 283 20.04 4.49 7.11
N ALA A 284 19.02 4.37 7.96
CA ALA A 284 17.72 3.78 7.62
C ALA A 284 16.75 4.78 6.97
N SER A 285 17.21 5.96 6.53
CA SER A 285 16.37 7.00 5.94
C SER A 285 15.54 6.51 4.74
N ASP A 286 16.08 5.58 3.94
CA ASP A 286 15.37 5.04 2.77
C ASP A 286 14.22 4.11 3.15
N LEU A 287 14.37 3.32 4.22
CA LEU A 287 13.28 2.49 4.76
C LEU A 287 12.15 3.36 5.32
N LYS A 288 12.47 4.54 5.84
CA LYS A 288 11.47 5.52 6.30
C LYS A 288 10.66 6.09 5.16
N ILE A 289 11.26 6.31 3.98
CA ILE A 289 10.53 6.74 2.79
C ILE A 289 9.53 5.66 2.38
N ILE A 290 9.96 4.39 2.32
CA ILE A 290 9.06 3.23 2.09
C ILE A 290 7.94 3.22 3.14
N PHE A 291 8.28 3.34 4.42
CA PHE A 291 7.29 3.31 5.50
C PHE A 291 6.28 4.45 5.42
N LEU A 292 6.71 5.67 5.10
CA LEU A 292 5.84 6.82 4.92
C LEU A 292 4.82 6.58 3.78
N VAL A 293 5.29 6.05 2.66
CA VAL A 293 4.45 5.70 1.50
C VAL A 293 3.41 4.64 1.87
N LEU A 294 3.84 3.61 2.61
CA LEU A 294 2.96 2.55 3.09
C LEU A 294 1.98 3.05 4.14
N LEU A 295 2.36 4.01 4.98
CA LEU A 295 1.47 4.67 5.93
C LEU A 295 0.39 5.46 5.21
N PHE A 296 0.73 6.24 4.18
CA PHE A 296 -0.26 6.93 3.35
C PHE A 296 -1.24 5.92 2.74
N ASN A 297 -0.75 4.80 2.23
CA ASN A 297 -1.62 3.74 1.73
C ASN A 297 -2.51 3.16 2.84
N ALA A 298 -1.93 2.87 4.01
CA ALA A 298 -2.64 2.30 5.16
C ALA A 298 -3.75 3.23 5.69
N ILE A 299 -3.64 4.55 5.52
CA ILE A 299 -4.66 5.53 5.95
C ILE A 299 -5.74 5.75 4.88
N PHE A 300 -5.38 5.71 3.59
CA PHE A 300 -6.26 6.18 2.52
C PHE A 300 -6.83 5.10 1.59
N ASN A 301 -6.29 3.88 1.65
CA ASN A 301 -6.68 2.76 0.81
C ASN A 301 -7.01 1.52 1.62
N VAL A 302 -7.75 0.64 0.95
CA VAL A 302 -8.06 -0.71 1.40
C VAL A 302 -6.74 -1.49 1.59
N PRO A 303 -6.59 -2.22 2.70
CA PRO A 303 -5.41 -3.05 2.90
C PRO A 303 -5.35 -4.16 1.86
N SER A 304 -4.14 -4.41 1.37
CA SER A 304 -3.81 -5.60 0.58
C SER A 304 -2.80 -6.43 1.35
N LEU A 305 -2.82 -7.75 1.16
CA LEU A 305 -1.92 -8.68 1.84
C LEU A 305 -0.46 -8.21 1.75
N GLU A 306 -0.03 -7.85 0.55
CA GLU A 306 1.35 -7.56 0.21
C GLU A 306 1.81 -6.23 0.81
N LEU A 307 1.00 -5.17 0.68
CA LEU A 307 1.33 -3.85 1.23
C LEU A 307 1.22 -3.82 2.74
N THR A 308 0.25 -4.55 3.32
CA THR A 308 0.12 -4.69 4.77
C THR A 308 1.29 -5.47 5.36
N THR A 309 1.71 -6.57 4.72
CA THR A 309 2.91 -7.31 5.15
C THR A 309 4.15 -6.41 5.10
N LEU A 310 4.35 -5.68 4.00
CA LEU A 310 5.48 -4.78 3.86
C LEU A 310 5.43 -3.61 4.85
N PHE A 311 4.23 -3.10 5.16
CA PHE A 311 4.01 -2.06 6.17
C PHE A 311 4.42 -2.54 7.56
N ILE A 312 3.91 -3.70 7.99
CA ILE A 312 4.24 -4.30 9.28
C ILE A 312 5.75 -4.64 9.34
N ALA A 313 6.31 -5.26 8.31
CA ALA A 313 7.75 -5.55 8.25
C ALA A 313 8.60 -4.28 8.37
N SER A 314 8.20 -3.20 7.67
CA SER A 314 8.89 -1.91 7.73
C SER A 314 8.77 -1.26 9.11
N LEU A 315 7.59 -1.33 9.74
CA LEU A 315 7.34 -0.85 11.09
C LEU A 315 8.26 -1.52 12.11
N PHE A 316 8.25 -2.85 12.16
CA PHE A 316 9.09 -3.62 13.07
C PHE A 316 10.58 -3.43 12.78
N SER A 317 10.98 -3.35 11.50
CA SER A 317 12.36 -3.06 11.13
C SER A 317 12.81 -1.69 11.65
N LEU A 318 11.99 -0.64 11.53
CA LEU A 318 12.30 0.68 12.07
C LEU A 318 12.37 0.70 13.60
N LEU A 319 11.50 -0.06 14.27
CA LEU A 319 11.48 -0.17 15.73
C LEU A 319 12.65 -0.98 16.28
N PHE A 320 13.03 -2.11 15.66
CA PHE A 320 14.12 -2.97 16.11
C PHE A 320 15.51 -2.52 15.66
N TYR A 321 15.62 -1.76 14.56
CA TYR A 321 16.89 -1.12 14.18
C TYR A 321 17.46 -0.26 15.33
N ARG A 322 16.58 0.21 16.23
CA ARG A 322 16.89 0.92 17.47
C ARG A 322 17.72 0.11 18.48
N TYR A 323 17.56 -1.21 18.53
CA TYR A 323 18.09 -2.04 19.61
C TYR A 323 19.46 -2.66 19.32
N LYS A 324 19.86 -2.82 18.05
CA LYS A 324 21.16 -3.41 17.65
C LYS A 324 22.36 -2.45 17.70
N ARG A 325 22.20 -1.26 18.29
CA ARG A 325 23.25 -0.22 18.44
C ARG A 325 23.55 0.16 19.89
N VAL A 326 23.16 -0.69 20.84
CA VAL A 326 23.62 -0.60 22.24
C VAL A 326 24.70 -1.65 22.44
#